data_AF-A0A3M1PKB3-F1
#
_entry.id   AF-A0A3M1PKB3-F1
#
_cell.length_a   1.000
_cell.length_b   1.000
_cell.length_c   1.000
_cell.angle_alpha   90.00
_cell.angle_beta   90.00
_cell.angle_gamma   90.00
#
_symmetry.space_group_name_H-M   'P 1'
#
loop_
_entity.id
_entity.type
_entity.pdbx_description
1 polymer ?
#
loop_
_entity_poly.entity_id
_entity_poly.type
_entity_poly.pdbx_seq_one_letter_code
_entity_poly.pdbx_strand_id
1 'polypeptide(L)'
;MSESEKIAKADLLALTADIVASHLSHNSVPVGEVTTLIERVYRTLESISSADAEEKRPEPAVPIKRSVAPDYIVCLEDGQKLKMLKRHLKTH
;
A
#
# COMPACT_ATOMS: atom_id res chain seq x y z
N MET A 1 8.62 18.59 -2.38
CA MET A 1 9.70 17.63 -2.68
C MET A 1 9.28 16.28 -2.17
N SER A 2 8.84 15.41 -3.07
CA SER A 2 8.74 13.96 -2.92
C SER A 2 8.21 13.48 -4.27
N GLU A 3 9.10 13.48 -5.25
CA GLU A 3 8.86 12.78 -6.51
C GLU A 3 9.03 11.30 -6.12
N SER A 4 7.91 10.61 -5.90
CA SER A 4 7.92 9.16 -5.63
C SER A 4 8.62 8.51 -6.83
N GLU A 5 9.87 8.07 -6.61
CA GLU A 5 10.71 7.41 -7.60
C GLU A 5 10.09 6.05 -7.92
N LYS A 6 9.14 6.05 -8.86
CA LYS A 6 8.70 4.82 -9.51
C LYS A 6 9.92 4.24 -10.23
N ILE A 7 10.40 3.09 -9.73
CA ILE A 7 11.47 2.34 -10.37
C ILE A 7 11.06 2.07 -11.82
N ALA A 8 11.89 2.49 -12.78
CA ALA A 8 11.58 2.24 -14.17
C ALA A 8 11.52 0.72 -14.40
N LYS A 9 10.58 0.26 -15.23
CA LYS A 9 10.39 -1.18 -15.48
C LYS A 9 11.69 -1.87 -15.95
N ALA A 10 12.54 -1.14 -16.68
CA ALA A 10 13.85 -1.62 -17.11
C ALA A 10 14.79 -1.89 -15.92
N ASP A 11 14.82 -0.99 -14.93
CA ASP A 11 15.65 -1.13 -13.72
C ASP A 11 15.15 -2.28 -12.85
N LEU A 12 13.84 -2.46 -12.74
CA LEU A 12 13.25 -3.58 -12.00
C LEU A 12 13.62 -4.94 -12.62
N LEU A 13 13.64 -5.03 -13.95
CA LEU A 13 14.10 -6.22 -14.66
C LEU A 13 15.60 -6.46 -14.47
N ALA A 14 16.42 -5.40 -14.53
CA ALA A 14 17.87 -5.49 -14.30
C ALA A 14 18.19 -5.99 -12.89
N LEU A 15 17.58 -5.38 -11.86
CA LEU A 15 17.72 -5.80 -10.46
C LEU A 15 17.25 -7.23 -10.22
N THR A 16 16.13 -7.63 -10.84
CA THR A 16 15.64 -9.01 -10.76
C THR A 16 16.66 -9.99 -11.34
N ALA A 17 17.22 -9.68 -12.51
CA ALA A 17 18.20 -10.52 -13.17
C ALA A 17 19.48 -10.66 -12.34
N ASP A 18 20.00 -9.55 -11.79
CA ASP A 18 21.21 -9.55 -10.95
C ASP A 18 21.02 -10.37 -9.67
N ILE A 19 19.88 -10.23 -9.00
CA ILE A 19 19.56 -10.99 -7.77
C ILE A 19 19.49 -12.49 -8.09
N VAL A 20 18.76 -12.87 -9.13
CA VAL A 20 18.61 -14.28 -9.51
C VAL A 20 19.95 -14.88 -9.95
N ALA A 21 20.74 -14.14 -10.75
CA ALA A 21 22.06 -14.58 -11.18
C ALA A 21 23.01 -14.80 -9.98
N SER A 22 23.05 -13.85 -9.04
CA SER A 22 23.84 -13.98 -7.81
C SER A 22 23.38 -15.19 -6.99
N HIS A 23 22.07 -15.38 -6.83
CA HIS A 23 21.52 -16.49 -6.07
C HIS A 23 21.88 -17.85 -6.69
N LEU A 24 21.73 -18.00 -8.01
CA LEU A 24 22.09 -19.22 -8.73
C LEU A 24 23.60 -19.47 -8.79
N SER A 25 24.42 -18.42 -8.71
CA SER A 25 25.88 -18.57 -8.68
C SER A 25 26.42 -19.14 -7.37
N HIS A 26 25.64 -19.07 -6.28
CA HIS A 26 26.05 -19.50 -4.93
C HIS A 26 25.17 -20.62 -4.36
N ASN A 27 24.06 -20.95 -5.02
CA ASN A 27 23.09 -21.93 -4.54
C ASN A 27 22.69 -22.88 -5.66
N SER A 28 22.47 -24.15 -5.31
CA SER A 28 21.93 -25.15 -6.24
C SER A 28 20.41 -25.10 -6.22
N VAL A 29 19.80 -24.76 -7.35
CA VAL A 29 18.34 -24.67 -7.52
C VAL A 29 17.91 -25.67 -8.60
N PRO A 30 16.87 -26.49 -8.38
CA PRO A 30 16.34 -27.37 -9.41
C PRO A 30 15.86 -26.59 -10.64
N VAL A 31 16.09 -27.12 -11.85
CA VAL A 31 15.71 -26.44 -13.12
C VAL A 31 14.23 -26.09 -13.16
N GLY A 32 13.37 -26.94 -12.59
CA GLY A 32 11.92 -26.69 -12.51
C GLY A 32 11.52 -25.52 -11.59
N GLU A 33 12.39 -25.09 -10.69
CA GLU A 33 12.12 -24.02 -9.73
C GLU A 33 12.64 -22.64 -10.17
N VAL A 34 13.50 -22.58 -11.19
CA VAL A 34 14.13 -21.34 -11.68
C VAL A 34 13.06 -20.32 -12.12
N THR A 35 12.05 -20.77 -12.87
CA THR A 35 10.95 -19.90 -13.33
C THR A 35 10.18 -19.31 -12.15
N THR A 36 9.88 -20.14 -11.15
CA THR A 36 9.17 -19.73 -9.93
C THR A 36 10.00 -18.73 -9.12
N LEU A 37 11.32 -18.92 -9.04
CA LEU A 37 12.23 -18.00 -8.35
C LEU A 37 12.23 -16.62 -9.02
N ILE A 38 12.35 -16.56 -10.34
CA ILE A 38 12.32 -15.30 -11.11
C ILE A 38 11.00 -14.57 -10.86
N GLU A 39 9.87 -15.28 -10.95
CA GLU A 39 8.55 -14.67 -10.73
C GLU A 39 8.40 -14.13 -9.30
N ARG A 40 8.87 -14.88 -8.29
CA ARG A 40 8.81 -14.45 -6.88
C ARG A 40 9.63 -13.19 -6.63
N VAL A 41 10.86 -13.13 -7.13
CA VAL A 41 11.73 -11.95 -6.95
C VAL A 41 11.11 -10.73 -7.64
N TYR A 42 10.68 -10.87 -8.89
CA TYR A 42 10.04 -9.79 -9.64
C TYR A 42 8.80 -9.26 -8.90
N ARG A 43 7.87 -10.15 -8.50
CA ARG A 43 6.65 -9.76 -7.77
C ARG A 43 6.95 -9.05 -6.46
N THR A 44 7.97 -9.49 -5.75
CA THR A 44 8.38 -8.88 -4.47
C THR A 44 8.91 -7.46 -4.70
N LEU A 45 9.76 -7.26 -5.71
CA LEU A 45 10.25 -5.92 -6.06
C LEU A 45 9.12 -5.01 -6.58
N GLU A 46 8.21 -5.55 -7.38
CA GLU A 46 7.04 -4.83 -7.90
C GLU A 46 6.10 -4.42 -6.76
N SER A 47 5.86 -5.29 -5.77
CA SER A 47 5.01 -4.96 -4.63
C SER A 47 5.63 -3.89 -3.74
N ILE A 48 6.95 -3.93 -3.53
CA ILE A 48 7.67 -2.91 -2.76
C ILE A 48 7.64 -1.58 -3.51
N SER A 49 7.90 -1.58 -4.82
CA SER A 49 7.83 -0.37 -5.66
C SER A 49 6.42 0.20 -5.78
N SER A 50 5.38 -0.61 -5.56
CA SER A 50 3.98 -0.19 -5.63
C SER A 50 3.38 0.15 -4.26
N ALA A 51 4.11 -0.07 -3.17
CA ALA A 51 3.64 0.21 -1.80
C ALA A 51 3.43 1.71 -1.51
N ASP A 52 3.80 2.59 -2.45
CA ASP A 52 3.50 4.02 -2.46
C ASP A 52 2.09 4.36 -2.98
N ALA A 53 1.22 3.38 -3.19
CA ALA A 53 -0.21 3.67 -3.19
C ALA A 53 -0.62 4.05 -1.76
N GLU A 54 -0.29 5.30 -1.36
CA GLU A 54 -0.92 5.97 -0.23
C GLU A 54 -2.39 5.58 -0.24
N GLU A 55 -2.82 4.83 0.77
CA GLU A 55 -4.24 4.68 1.06
C GLU A 55 -4.79 6.11 1.04
N LYS A 56 -5.55 6.44 -0.02
CA LYS A 56 -6.14 7.76 -0.16
C LYS A 56 -6.87 7.99 1.14
N ARG A 57 -6.38 8.93 1.97
CA ARG A 57 -7.04 9.26 3.22
C ARG A 57 -8.50 9.51 2.87
N PRO A 58 -9.44 8.80 3.53
CA PRO A 58 -10.84 8.94 3.21
C PRO A 58 -11.19 10.43 3.26
N GLU A 59 -11.79 10.93 2.17
CA GLU A 59 -12.23 12.31 2.12
C GLU A 59 -13.32 12.48 3.19
N PRO A 60 -13.13 13.40 4.14
CA PRO A 60 -14.05 13.51 5.26
C PRO A 60 -15.43 13.95 4.76
N ALA A 61 -16.49 13.27 5.22
CA ALA A 61 -17.87 13.55 4.81
C ALA A 61 -18.29 15.03 5.05
N VAL A 62 -17.65 15.70 6.01
CA VAL A 62 -17.77 17.13 6.25
C VAL A 62 -16.41 17.74 6.62
N PRO A 63 -16.18 19.04 6.38
CA PRO A 63 -15.01 19.73 6.90
C PRO A 63 -14.88 19.56 8.41
N ILE A 64 -13.68 19.31 8.93
CA ILE A 64 -13.42 19.04 10.36
C ILE A 64 -14.00 20.13 11.27
N LYS A 65 -13.97 21.40 10.84
CA LYS A 65 -14.54 22.53 11.61
C LYS A 65 -16.07 22.45 11.78
N ARG A 66 -16.77 21.71 10.90
CA ARG A 66 -18.23 21.55 10.89
C ARG A 66 -18.67 20.21 11.49
N SER A 67 -17.75 19.36 11.93
CA SER A 67 -18.10 18.07 12.53
C SER A 67 -18.57 18.17 13.97
N VAL A 68 -18.29 19.28 14.66
CA VAL A 68 -18.70 19.51 16.06
C VAL A 68 -19.67 20.69 16.11
N ALA A 69 -20.93 20.41 16.49
CA ALA A 69 -21.93 21.41 16.80
C ALA A 69 -22.31 21.32 18.30
N PRO A 70 -22.87 22.38 18.91
CA PRO A 70 -23.24 22.38 20.32
C PRO A 70 -24.16 21.22 20.73
N ASP A 71 -25.05 20.79 19.83
CA ASP A 71 -26.08 19.78 20.12
C ASP A 71 -25.79 18.38 19.53
N TYR A 72 -24.84 18.27 18.59
CA TYR A 72 -24.53 17.03 17.88
C TYR A 72 -23.12 17.00 17.27
N ILE A 73 -22.60 15.80 17.03
CA ILE A 73 -21.34 15.53 16.34
C ILE A 73 -21.65 14.79 15.03
N VAL A 74 -20.93 15.11 13.96
CA VAL A 74 -21.05 14.45 12.65
C VAL A 74 -19.91 13.45 12.47
N CYS A 75 -20.21 12.21 12.11
CA CYS A 75 -19.18 11.21 11.78
C CYS A 75 -18.44 11.64 10.51
N LEU A 76 -17.10 11.60 10.52
CA LEU A 76 -16.28 11.97 9.37
C LEU A 76 -16.20 10.86 8.32
N GLU A 77 -16.55 9.62 8.70
CA GLU A 77 -16.59 8.46 7.81
C GLU A 77 -17.96 8.37 7.10
N ASP A 78 -19.06 8.63 7.81
CA ASP A 78 -20.41 8.34 7.29
C ASP A 78 -21.33 9.57 7.15
N GLY A 79 -20.92 10.73 7.68
CA GLY A 79 -21.72 11.96 7.63
C GLY A 79 -22.96 11.99 8.55
N GLN A 80 -23.17 10.96 9.38
CA GLN A 80 -24.33 10.88 10.27
C GLN A 80 -24.21 11.78 11.50
N LYS A 81 -25.34 12.39 11.91
CA LYS A 81 -25.45 13.25 13.10
C LYS A 81 -25.78 12.43 14.34
N LEU A 82 -24.92 12.50 15.34
CA LEU A 82 -24.99 11.66 16.54
C LEU A 82 -24.68 12.49 17.79
N LYS A 83 -25.29 12.16 18.93
CA LYS A 83 -24.90 12.75 20.23
C LYS A 83 -23.65 12.10 20.83
N MET A 84 -23.35 10.87 20.43
CA MET A 84 -22.22 10.09 20.96
C MET A 84 -21.53 9.32 19.83
N LEU A 85 -20.37 9.81 19.41
CA LEU A 85 -19.58 9.19 18.33
C LEU A 85 -18.94 7.86 18.76
N LYS A 86 -18.52 7.74 20.03
CA LYS A 86 -17.83 6.55 20.57
C LYS A 86 -18.60 5.24 20.40
N ARG A 87 -19.93 5.27 20.49
CA ARG A 87 -20.75 4.05 20.32
C ARG A 87 -20.79 3.63 18.85
N HIS A 88 -20.87 4.61 17.96
CA HIS A 88 -20.97 4.42 16.52
C HIS A 88 -19.69 3.79 15.94
N LEU A 89 -18.52 4.33 16.28
CA LEU A 89 -17.20 3.81 15.88
C LEU A 89 -16.82 2.44 16.48
N LYS A 90 -17.65 1.89 17.38
CA LYS A 90 -17.45 0.55 17.94
C LYS A 90 -18.26 -0.52 17.22
N THR A 91 -19.27 -0.09 16.46
CA THR A 91 -20.21 -0.97 15.75
C THR A 91 -19.97 -0.93 14.24
N HIS A 92 -19.46 0.19 13.75
CA HIS A 92 -18.97 0.42 12.39
C HIS A 92 -17.45 0.55 12.45
#